data_AF-G0NY37-F1
#
_entry.id   AF-G0NY37-F1
#
_cell.length_a   1.000
_cell.length_b   1.000
_cell.length_c   1.000
_cell.angle_alpha   90.00
_cell.angle_beta   90.00
_cell.angle_gamma   90.00
#
_symmetry.space_group_name_H-M   'P 1'
#
loop_
_entity.id
_entity.type
_entity.pdbx_description
1 polymer ?
#
loop_
_entity_poly.entity_id
_entity_poly.type
_entity_poly.pdbx_seq_one_letter_code
_entity_poly.pdbx_strand_id
1 'polypeptide(L)'
;MADLFRKPKKKIQQRKISAEEEQFDEDESTRVSDIRDLQKSRERKNGLTELECAVGITKAAALEDGIQMSGGGMQMTAKKKAAMEAASIEHGLREQFEKETMLRDEHEELRKYIDDGLTHYTKDTSKGSSSRRDPPPEQSTSSKFSSLNAEDRDVELLKQAAGKVRANQGKKETELLSEHMLAGIPEVDLGIGSRITNILETEKKKRFLLEKSAAEASGLPPPVEDDGETKPKYRRRHNHFQRR
;
A
#
# COMPACT_ATOMS: atom_id res chain seq x y z
N MET A 1 40.53 -16.53 32.31
CA MET A 1 40.57 -18.01 32.16
C MET A 1 39.19 -18.53 31.76
N ALA A 2 38.76 -18.30 30.51
CA ALA A 2 37.47 -18.82 30.02
C ALA A 2 37.47 -18.88 28.49
N ASP A 3 38.35 -19.69 27.89
CA ASP A 3 38.24 -19.99 26.45
C ASP A 3 38.95 -21.30 26.03
N LEU A 4 38.94 -22.31 26.91
CA LEU A 4 39.62 -23.60 26.68
C LEU A 4 38.71 -24.74 26.19
N PHE A 5 37.40 -24.48 25.98
CA PHE A 5 36.42 -25.52 25.65
C PHE A 5 35.58 -25.27 24.39
N ARG A 6 35.93 -24.29 23.54
CA ARG A 6 35.28 -24.14 22.23
C ARG A 6 35.97 -25.03 21.19
N LYS A 7 35.30 -26.12 20.80
CA LYS A 7 35.76 -26.98 19.69
C LYS A 7 35.81 -26.16 18.39
N PRO A 8 36.89 -26.25 17.59
CA PRO A 8 36.99 -25.52 16.33
C PRO A 8 35.92 -26.01 15.35
N LYS A 9 35.15 -25.09 14.76
CA LYS A 9 34.19 -25.41 13.70
C LYS A 9 34.97 -25.89 12.47
N LYS A 10 34.75 -27.14 12.06
CA LYS A 10 35.31 -27.67 10.80
C LYS A 10 34.70 -26.90 9.63
N LYS A 11 35.53 -26.42 8.70
CA LYS A 11 35.06 -25.84 7.44
C LYS A 11 34.45 -26.96 6.61
N ILE A 12 33.14 -26.90 6.37
CA ILE A 12 32.44 -27.80 5.46
C ILE A 12 32.91 -27.45 4.04
N GLN A 13 33.49 -28.42 3.35
CA GLN A 13 33.83 -28.24 1.94
C GLN A 13 32.52 -28.13 1.15
N GLN A 14 32.25 -26.96 0.59
CA GLN A 14 31.15 -26.81 -0.35
C GLN A 14 31.53 -27.52 -1.64
N ARG A 15 30.73 -28.52 -2.03
CA ARG A 15 30.85 -29.18 -3.32
C ARG A 15 30.56 -28.13 -4.39
N LYS A 16 31.55 -27.84 -5.25
CA LYS A 16 31.30 -27.10 -6.49
C LYS A 16 30.38 -27.97 -7.34
N ILE A 17 29.20 -27.46 -7.65
CA ILE A 17 28.30 -28.08 -8.62
C ILE A 17 28.93 -27.76 -9.99
N SER A 18 29.70 -28.70 -10.54
CA SER A 18 29.97 -28.72 -11.97
C SER A 18 28.66 -29.04 -12.67
N ALA A 19 28.20 -28.13 -13.52
CA ALA A 19 27.03 -28.31 -14.37
C ALA A 19 27.37 -29.24 -15.54
N GLU A 20 27.69 -30.49 -15.21
CA GLU A 20 27.64 -31.58 -16.17
C GLU A 20 26.24 -32.18 -16.04
N GLU A 21 25.51 -32.23 -17.16
CA GLU A 21 24.20 -32.87 -17.25
C GLU A 21 24.33 -34.33 -16.85
N GLU A 22 24.07 -34.60 -15.57
CA GLU A 22 24.13 -35.90 -14.94
C GLU A 22 22.96 -36.72 -15.51
N GLN A 23 23.25 -37.47 -16.58
CA GLN A 23 22.34 -38.46 -17.16
C GLN A 23 22.11 -39.52 -16.08
N PHE A 24 20.99 -39.38 -15.35
CA PHE A 24 20.67 -40.20 -14.20
C PHE A 24 20.34 -41.62 -14.71
N ASP A 25 21.29 -42.54 -14.57
CA ASP A 25 21.07 -43.94 -14.92
C ASP A 25 19.97 -44.51 -14.00
N GLU A 26 18.93 -45.10 -14.60
CA GLU A 26 17.77 -45.66 -13.89
C GLU A 26 18.21 -46.73 -12.86
N ASP A 27 19.30 -47.44 -13.16
CA ASP A 27 19.97 -48.40 -12.28
C ASP A 27 20.62 -47.77 -11.04
N GLU A 28 21.09 -46.52 -11.12
CA GLU A 28 21.60 -45.81 -9.94
C GLU A 28 20.46 -45.33 -9.05
N SER A 29 19.34 -44.92 -9.64
CA SER A 29 18.16 -44.50 -8.89
C SER A 29 17.56 -45.63 -8.05
N THR A 30 17.52 -46.85 -8.60
CA THR A 30 17.02 -48.06 -7.93
C THR A 30 17.95 -48.52 -6.81
N ARG A 31 19.28 -48.48 -7.03
CA ARG A 31 20.26 -48.77 -5.97
C ARG A 31 20.15 -47.77 -4.81
N VAL A 32 19.93 -46.50 -5.10
CA VAL A 32 19.77 -45.47 -4.06
C VAL A 32 18.46 -45.67 -3.29
N SER A 33 17.36 -46.09 -3.93
CA SER A 33 16.12 -46.43 -3.22
C SER A 33 16.31 -47.64 -2.31
N ASP A 34 16.95 -48.70 -2.79
CA ASP A 34 17.20 -49.92 -2.01
C ASP A 34 18.08 -49.62 -0.78
N ILE A 35 19.11 -48.78 -0.95
CA ILE A 35 19.96 -48.33 0.15
C ILE A 35 19.18 -47.51 1.17
N ARG A 36 18.28 -46.60 0.74
CA ARG A 36 17.42 -45.83 1.66
C ARG A 36 16.49 -46.73 2.45
N ASP A 37 15.92 -47.75 1.83
CA ASP A 37 14.99 -48.65 2.51
C ASP A 37 15.72 -49.58 3.49
N LEU A 38 16.93 -50.02 3.15
CA LEU A 38 17.84 -50.68 4.10
C LEU A 38 18.20 -49.77 5.28
N GLN A 39 18.45 -48.48 5.05
CA GLN A 39 18.72 -47.53 6.13
C GLN A 39 17.51 -47.35 7.05
N LYS A 40 16.31 -47.14 6.49
CA LYS A 40 15.06 -47.05 7.26
C LYS A 40 14.78 -48.31 8.08
N SER A 41 15.07 -49.50 7.55
CA SER A 41 14.88 -50.76 8.29
C SER A 41 15.83 -50.89 9.49
N ARG A 42 17.00 -50.23 9.43
CA ARG A 42 18.00 -50.20 10.51
C ARG A 42 17.75 -49.09 11.54
N GLU A 43 16.88 -48.13 11.23
CA GLU A 43 16.47 -47.10 12.18
C GLU A 43 15.70 -47.78 13.33
N ARG A 44 16.33 -47.78 14.51
CA ARG A 44 15.62 -48.17 15.73
C ARG A 44 14.60 -47.07 16.02
N LYS A 45 13.32 -47.43 16.05
CA LYS A 45 12.28 -46.52 16.54
C LYS A 45 12.62 -46.17 17.98
N ASN A 46 12.75 -44.87 18.28
CA ASN A 46 12.83 -44.41 19.65
C ASN A 46 11.58 -44.92 20.39
N GLY A 47 11.75 -45.31 21.65
CA GLY A 47 10.63 -45.73 22.48
C GLY A 47 9.59 -44.61 22.63
N LEU A 48 8.41 -44.98 23.12
CA LEU A 48 7.34 -44.02 23.43
C LEU A 48 7.85 -42.99 24.45
N THR A 49 7.59 -41.72 24.19
CA THR A 49 7.84 -40.66 25.16
C THR A 49 6.90 -40.78 26.37
N GLU A 50 7.29 -40.21 27.51
CA GLU A 50 6.57 -40.32 28.79
C GLU A 50 5.09 -39.89 28.65
N LEU A 51 4.82 -38.85 27.83
CA LEU A 51 3.48 -38.38 27.47
C LEU A 51 2.73 -39.35 26.54
N GLU A 52 3.40 -39.94 25.54
CA GLU A 52 2.81 -40.93 24.65
C GLU A 52 2.44 -42.22 25.39
N CYS A 53 3.26 -42.64 26.36
CA CYS A 53 2.96 -43.77 27.25
C CYS A 53 1.74 -43.50 28.13
N ALA A 54 1.60 -42.28 28.67
CA ALA A 54 0.52 -41.94 29.59
C ALA A 54 -0.82 -41.69 28.88
N VAL A 55 -0.79 -41.04 27.72
CA VAL A 55 -1.98 -40.47 27.07
C VAL A 55 -2.29 -41.10 25.71
N GLY A 56 -1.32 -41.82 25.13
CA GLY A 56 -1.40 -42.43 23.80
C GLY A 56 -0.90 -41.48 22.69
N ILE A 57 -0.32 -42.04 21.63
CA ILE A 57 0.39 -41.32 20.55
C ILE A 57 -0.46 -40.20 19.93
N THR A 58 -1.72 -40.49 19.60
CA THR A 58 -2.61 -39.53 18.93
C THR A 58 -2.98 -38.33 19.80
N LYS A 59 -3.16 -38.56 21.10
CA LYS A 59 -3.51 -37.52 22.06
C LYS A 59 -2.27 -36.74 22.53
N ALA A 60 -1.11 -37.38 22.61
CA ALA A 60 0.17 -36.71 22.87
C ALA A 60 0.52 -35.72 21.75
N ALA A 61 0.31 -36.09 20.48
CA ALA A 61 0.49 -35.18 19.34
C ALA A 61 -0.43 -33.94 19.43
N ALA A 62 -1.69 -34.13 19.84
CA ALA A 62 -2.63 -33.03 20.04
C ALA A 62 -2.26 -32.11 21.22
N LEU A 63 -1.58 -32.64 22.25
CA LEU A 63 -1.05 -31.89 23.39
C LEU A 63 0.25 -31.15 23.05
N GLU A 64 1.08 -31.69 22.16
CA GLU A 64 2.28 -30.99 21.63
C GLU A 64 1.89 -29.84 20.69
N ASP A 65 0.82 -30.00 19.93
CA ASP A 65 0.21 -28.92 19.15
C ASP A 65 -0.68 -27.99 20.00
N GLY A 66 -0.95 -28.34 21.25
CA GLY A 66 -1.68 -27.50 22.19
C GLY A 66 -0.82 -26.31 22.62
N ILE A 67 -1.38 -25.10 22.51
CA ILE A 67 -0.79 -23.88 23.06
C ILE A 67 -0.56 -24.10 24.57
N GLN A 68 0.69 -24.19 25.00
CA GLN A 68 1.01 -24.44 26.40
C GLN A 68 0.82 -23.16 27.21
N MET A 69 -0.25 -23.13 28.01
CA MET A 69 -0.53 -22.08 28.99
C MET A 69 0.30 -22.32 30.27
N SER A 70 1.61 -22.14 30.18
CA SER A 70 2.47 -22.15 31.37
C SER A 70 2.58 -20.73 31.92
N GLY A 71 1.75 -20.40 32.91
CA GLY A 71 1.86 -19.16 33.69
C GLY A 71 1.42 -17.91 32.93
N GLY A 72 0.11 -17.68 32.85
CA GLY A 72 -0.51 -16.37 32.51
C GLY A 72 -0.30 -15.84 31.08
N GLY A 73 0.66 -16.35 30.32
CA GLY A 73 0.97 -15.94 28.95
C GLY A 73 0.84 -17.08 27.95
N MET A 74 0.19 -16.79 26.82
CA MET A 74 0.01 -17.74 25.73
C MET A 74 1.33 -17.88 24.95
N GLN A 75 2.12 -18.93 25.25
CA GLN A 75 3.39 -19.20 24.57
C GLN A 75 3.17 -20.18 23.40
N MET A 76 3.21 -19.66 22.17
CA MET A 76 3.23 -20.50 20.96
C MET A 76 4.57 -21.21 20.83
N THR A 77 4.54 -22.49 20.42
CA THR A 77 5.76 -23.25 20.14
C THR A 77 6.57 -22.58 19.01
N ALA A 78 7.90 -22.67 19.07
CA ALA A 78 8.79 -22.02 18.11
C ALA A 78 8.47 -22.42 16.65
N LYS A 79 8.04 -23.67 16.44
CA LYS A 79 7.60 -24.18 15.13
C LYS A 79 6.37 -23.45 14.61
N LYS A 80 5.37 -23.20 15.46
CA LYS A 80 4.15 -22.45 15.08
C LYS A 80 4.44 -20.97 14.80
N LYS A 81 5.36 -20.35 15.54
CA LYS A 81 5.80 -18.97 15.25
C LYS A 81 6.48 -18.89 13.88
N ALA A 82 7.42 -19.80 13.59
CA ALA A 82 8.09 -19.85 12.29
C ALA A 82 7.14 -20.15 11.13
N ALA A 83 6.16 -21.03 11.32
CA ALA A 83 5.14 -21.32 10.31
C ALA A 83 4.23 -20.11 10.02
N MET A 84 3.83 -19.37 11.06
CA MET A 84 3.02 -18.17 10.91
C MET A 84 3.80 -17.02 10.24
N GLU A 85 5.09 -16.89 10.56
CA GLU A 85 5.98 -15.92 9.91
C GLU A 85 6.21 -16.26 8.44
N ALA A 86 6.44 -17.54 8.11
CA ALA A 86 6.57 -18.01 6.73
C ALA A 86 5.29 -17.76 5.91
N ALA A 87 4.12 -18.06 6.47
CA ALA A 87 2.83 -17.78 5.82
C ALA A 87 2.59 -16.27 5.61
N SER A 88 3.07 -15.43 6.53
CA SER A 88 2.96 -13.97 6.41
C SER A 88 3.87 -13.42 5.30
N ILE A 89 5.09 -13.97 5.18
CA ILE A 89 6.03 -13.62 4.11
C ILE A 89 5.49 -14.07 2.75
N GLU A 90 4.92 -15.28 2.66
CA GLU A 90 4.31 -15.80 1.43
C GLU A 90 3.14 -14.93 0.96
N HIS A 91 2.27 -14.51 1.89
CA HIS A 91 1.18 -13.59 1.57
C HIS A 91 1.69 -12.23 1.08
N GLY A 92 2.72 -11.68 1.72
CA GLY A 92 3.34 -10.42 1.31
C GLY A 92 3.98 -10.49 -0.08
N LEU A 93 4.63 -11.61 -0.41
CA LEU A 93 5.20 -11.84 -1.75
C LEU A 93 4.09 -11.98 -2.80
N ARG A 94 3.03 -12.73 -2.50
CA ARG A 94 1.90 -12.89 -3.42
C ARG A 94 1.21 -11.56 -3.73
N GLU A 95 0.99 -10.73 -2.73
CA GLU A 95 0.38 -9.41 -2.91
C GLU A 95 1.29 -8.46 -3.71
N GLN A 96 2.62 -8.58 -3.58
CA GLN A 96 3.58 -7.86 -4.42
C GLN A 96 3.53 -8.32 -5.87
N PHE A 97 3.48 -9.63 -6.13
CA PHE A 97 3.34 -10.16 -7.49
C PHE A 97 2.00 -9.75 -8.12
N GLU A 98 0.90 -9.80 -7.38
CA GLU A 98 -0.42 -9.36 -7.88
C GLU A 98 -0.41 -7.86 -8.26
N LYS A 99 0.22 -7.00 -7.43
CA LYS A 99 0.40 -5.58 -7.75
C LYS A 99 1.33 -5.35 -8.94
N GLU A 100 2.42 -6.12 -9.05
CA GLU A 100 3.36 -6.01 -10.17
C GLU A 100 2.74 -6.50 -11.50
N THR A 101 1.98 -7.60 -11.49
CA THR A 101 1.23 -8.08 -12.64
C THR A 101 0.18 -7.05 -13.08
N MET A 102 -0.56 -6.46 -12.13
CA MET A 102 -1.52 -5.39 -12.44
C MET A 102 -0.85 -4.17 -13.08
N LEU A 103 0.26 -3.66 -12.52
CA LEU A 103 0.98 -2.53 -13.12
C LEU A 103 1.51 -2.87 -14.52
N ARG A 104 2.03 -4.09 -14.72
CA ARG A 104 2.57 -4.51 -16.01
C ARG A 104 1.47 -4.60 -17.08
N ASP A 105 0.31 -5.13 -16.72
CA ASP A 105 -0.84 -5.26 -17.62
C ASP A 105 -1.45 -3.89 -17.95
N GLU A 106 -1.58 -2.99 -16.98
CA GLU A 106 -2.00 -1.59 -17.21
C GLU A 106 -1.04 -0.87 -18.16
N HIS A 107 0.27 -1.08 -18.01
CA HIS A 107 1.26 -0.51 -18.93
C HIS A 107 1.19 -1.10 -20.34
N GLU A 108 0.83 -2.37 -20.49
CA GLU A 108 0.63 -3.01 -21.79
C GLU A 108 -0.64 -2.50 -22.47
N GLU A 109 -1.72 -2.33 -21.72
CA GLU A 109 -2.97 -1.73 -22.21
C GLU A 109 -2.79 -0.27 -22.62
N LEU A 110 -2.04 0.53 -21.84
CA LEU A 110 -1.69 1.91 -22.21
C LEU A 110 -0.84 1.99 -23.48
N ARG A 111 0.12 1.07 -23.67
CA ARG A 111 0.91 1.00 -24.91
C ARG A 111 0.03 0.66 -26.10
N LYS A 112 -0.84 -0.35 -25.97
CA LYS A 112 -1.80 -0.72 -27.01
C LYS A 112 -2.74 0.45 -27.35
N TYR A 113 -3.22 1.19 -26.35
CA TYR A 113 -4.06 2.36 -26.57
C TYR A 113 -3.33 3.48 -27.31
N ILE A 114 -2.05 3.72 -27.00
CA ILE A 114 -1.21 4.70 -27.72
C ILE A 114 -1.00 4.26 -29.17
N ASP A 115 -0.72 2.98 -29.41
CA ASP A 115 -0.51 2.44 -30.75
C ASP A 115 -1.81 2.48 -31.58
N ASP A 116 -2.95 2.11 -30.99
CA ASP A 116 -4.27 2.23 -31.60
C ASP A 116 -4.59 3.72 -31.89
N GLY A 117 -4.34 4.62 -30.94
CA GLY A 117 -4.52 6.06 -31.11
C GLY A 117 -3.66 6.65 -32.24
N LEU A 118 -2.39 6.26 -32.35
CA LEU A 118 -1.47 6.68 -33.42
C LEU A 118 -1.88 6.10 -34.78
N THR A 119 -2.33 4.85 -34.84
CA THR A 119 -2.80 4.24 -36.09
C THR A 119 -4.10 4.89 -36.56
N HIS A 120 -5.04 5.22 -35.67
CA HIS A 120 -6.24 5.97 -36.01
C HIS A 120 -5.90 7.40 -36.47
N TYR A 121 -5.01 8.11 -35.77
CA TYR A 121 -4.60 9.47 -36.11
C TYR A 121 -3.86 9.55 -37.46
N THR A 122 -2.97 8.59 -37.75
CA THR A 122 -2.23 8.52 -39.03
C THR A 122 -3.11 8.07 -40.20
N LYS A 123 -4.14 7.25 -39.95
CA LYS A 123 -5.13 6.82 -40.94
C LYS A 123 -6.12 7.93 -41.31
N ASP A 124 -6.50 8.77 -40.34
CA ASP A 124 -7.42 9.89 -40.58
C ASP A 124 -6.70 11.11 -41.20
N THR A 125 -5.42 11.35 -40.85
CA THR A 125 -4.61 12.42 -41.47
C THR A 125 -4.09 12.10 -42.88
N SER A 126 -4.03 10.83 -43.28
CA SER A 126 -3.58 10.43 -44.62
C SER A 126 -4.69 10.43 -45.70
N LYS A 127 -5.95 10.68 -45.33
CA LYS A 127 -7.10 10.66 -46.27
C LYS A 127 -7.70 12.04 -46.60
N GLY A 128 -7.23 13.11 -45.98
CA GLY A 128 -7.77 14.47 -46.17
C GLY A 128 -6.69 15.54 -46.16
N SER A 129 -6.47 16.14 -47.32
CA SER A 129 -5.50 17.19 -47.61
C SER A 129 -5.53 18.42 -46.69
N SER A 130 -4.36 19.06 -46.54
CA SER A 130 -4.13 20.51 -46.64
C SER A 130 -4.99 21.50 -45.81
N SER A 131 -4.29 22.33 -45.03
CA SER A 131 -4.68 23.68 -44.61
C SER A 131 -5.93 23.80 -43.73
N ARG A 132 -5.73 24.09 -42.43
CA ARG A 132 -6.23 25.31 -41.75
C ARG A 132 -5.98 25.24 -40.24
N ARG A 133 -5.19 26.22 -39.77
CA ARG A 133 -5.22 26.92 -38.46
C ARG A 133 -5.74 26.14 -37.25
N ASP A 134 -4.81 25.75 -36.37
CA ASP A 134 -5.13 25.36 -35.00
C ASP A 134 -4.89 26.53 -34.00
N PRO A 135 -5.72 26.66 -32.95
CA PRO A 135 -5.50 27.54 -31.79
C PRO A 135 -4.41 26.93 -30.86
N PRO A 136 -3.87 27.68 -29.88
CA PRO A 136 -2.57 27.33 -29.29
C PRO A 136 -2.66 26.07 -28.43
N PRO A 137 -1.70 25.12 -28.55
CA PRO A 137 -1.65 23.94 -27.71
C PRO A 137 -1.08 24.29 -26.34
N GLU A 138 -1.71 23.80 -25.28
CA GLU A 138 -1.05 23.72 -23.97
C GLU A 138 0.23 22.89 -24.15
N GLN A 139 1.36 23.55 -23.90
CA GLN A 139 2.70 22.98 -24.07
C GLN A 139 2.84 21.75 -23.18
N SER A 140 2.88 20.58 -23.81
CA SER A 140 3.30 19.33 -23.17
C SER A 140 4.64 19.57 -22.48
N THR A 141 4.78 19.10 -21.23
CA THR A 141 6.02 19.33 -20.46
C THR A 141 7.25 18.76 -21.15
N SER A 142 7.09 17.82 -22.09
CA SER A 142 8.18 17.30 -22.93
C SER A 142 8.73 18.33 -23.93
N SER A 143 7.91 19.28 -24.41
CA SER A 143 8.34 20.31 -25.37
C SER A 143 9.14 21.44 -24.72
N LYS A 144 9.05 21.62 -23.40
CA LYS A 144 9.81 22.64 -22.65
C LYS A 144 11.28 22.24 -22.46
N PHE A 145 11.53 20.94 -22.25
CA PHE A 145 12.89 20.44 -22.09
C PHE A 145 13.57 20.13 -23.43
N SER A 146 12.82 19.88 -24.51
CA SER A 146 13.42 19.53 -25.81
C SER A 146 14.29 20.64 -26.42
N SER A 147 14.07 21.91 -26.07
CA SER A 147 14.86 23.04 -26.60
C SER A 147 16.19 23.30 -25.86
N LEU A 148 16.47 22.59 -24.78
CA LEU A 148 17.68 22.79 -23.97
C LEU A 148 18.79 21.80 -24.35
N ASN A 149 20.05 22.17 -24.06
CA ASN A 149 21.19 21.26 -24.16
C ASN A 149 21.03 20.09 -23.17
N ALA A 150 21.69 18.96 -23.45
CA ALA A 150 21.54 17.74 -22.65
C ALA A 150 21.82 17.96 -21.15
N GLU A 151 22.85 18.74 -20.81
CA GLU A 151 23.22 19.05 -19.43
C GLU A 151 22.19 19.96 -18.73
N ASP A 152 21.62 20.93 -19.44
CA ASP A 152 20.62 21.86 -18.89
C ASP A 152 19.27 21.16 -18.65
N ARG A 153 18.90 20.20 -19.51
CA ARG A 153 17.69 19.37 -19.33
C ARG A 153 17.72 18.60 -18.02
N ASP A 154 18.83 17.95 -17.73
CA ASP A 154 18.96 17.11 -16.54
C ASP A 154 18.90 17.95 -15.26
N VAL A 155 19.53 19.13 -15.27
CA VAL A 155 19.48 20.07 -14.15
C VAL A 155 18.05 20.58 -13.91
N GLU A 156 17.31 20.91 -14.96
CA GLU A 156 15.96 21.43 -14.81
C GLU A 156 14.95 20.34 -14.42
N LEU A 157 15.11 19.13 -14.96
CA LEU A 157 14.36 17.95 -14.55
C LEU A 157 14.59 17.63 -13.07
N LEU A 158 15.84 17.69 -12.61
CA LEU A 158 16.20 17.47 -11.21
C LEU A 158 15.60 18.55 -10.30
N LYS A 159 15.60 19.82 -10.72
CA LYS A 159 14.94 20.91 -9.99
C LYS A 159 13.43 20.71 -9.89
N GLN A 160 12.78 20.27 -10.96
CA GLN A 160 11.34 20.00 -10.97
C GLN A 160 10.99 18.80 -10.09
N ALA A 161 11.78 17.72 -10.16
CA ALA A 161 11.64 16.55 -9.30
C ALA A 161 11.81 16.93 -7.82
N ALA A 162 12.83 17.72 -7.48
CA ALA A 162 13.04 18.23 -6.13
C ALA A 162 11.88 19.12 -5.64
N GLY A 163 11.26 19.90 -6.53
CA GLY A 163 10.03 20.66 -6.23
C GLY A 163 8.88 19.74 -5.81
N LYS A 164 8.64 18.66 -6.56
CA LYS A 164 7.59 17.67 -6.25
C LYS A 164 7.86 16.91 -4.95
N VAL A 165 9.12 16.55 -4.67
CA VAL A 165 9.50 15.89 -3.41
C VAL A 165 9.25 16.81 -2.22
N ARG A 166 9.65 18.09 -2.30
CA ARG A 166 9.40 19.09 -1.24
C ARG A 166 7.91 19.30 -0.96
N ALA A 167 7.07 19.34 -2.00
CA ALA A 167 5.62 19.47 -1.84
C ALA A 167 4.96 18.25 -1.17
N ASN A 168 5.58 17.07 -1.25
CA ASN A 168 5.09 15.85 -0.61
C ASN A 168 5.67 15.62 0.79
N GLN A 169 6.85 16.15 1.10
CA GLN A 169 7.47 16.02 2.43
C GLN A 169 6.62 16.64 3.54
N GLY A 170 6.04 17.83 3.31
CA GLY A 170 5.19 18.50 4.30
C GLY A 170 3.83 17.82 4.56
N LYS A 171 3.34 17.00 3.62
CA LYS A 171 2.04 16.33 3.75
C LYS A 171 2.10 15.07 4.63
N LYS A 172 3.24 14.36 4.62
CA LYS A 172 3.44 13.14 5.41
C LYS A 172 3.37 13.38 6.92
N GLU A 173 3.85 14.53 7.39
CA GLU A 173 3.81 14.88 8.82
C GLU A 173 2.41 15.32 9.27
N THR A 174 1.65 16.00 8.42
CA THR A 174 0.27 16.42 8.76
C THR A 174 -0.74 15.28 8.67
N GLU A 175 -0.49 14.29 7.80
CA GLU A 175 -1.36 13.11 7.64
C GLU A 175 -1.32 12.21 8.87
N LEU A 176 -0.12 11.93 9.41
CA LEU A 176 0.06 11.08 10.60
C LEU A 176 -0.52 11.70 11.88
N LEU A 177 -0.49 13.04 12.04
CA LEU A 177 -1.11 13.72 13.17
C LEU A 177 -2.63 13.87 12.98
N SER A 178 -3.09 14.14 11.76
CA SER A 178 -4.51 14.26 11.42
C SER A 178 -5.26 12.95 11.67
N GLU A 179 -4.68 11.81 11.28
CA GLU A 179 -5.30 10.50 11.43
C GLU A 179 -5.40 10.07 12.90
N HIS A 180 -4.38 10.36 13.72
CA HIS A 180 -4.42 10.14 15.17
C HIS A 180 -5.46 11.02 15.87
N MET A 181 -5.62 12.28 15.43
CA MET A 181 -6.66 13.17 15.95
C MET A 181 -8.07 12.77 15.50
N LEU A 182 -8.23 12.25 14.28
CA LEU A 182 -9.50 11.75 13.75
C LEU A 182 -9.95 10.44 14.42
N ALA A 183 -9.01 9.52 14.66
CA ALA A 183 -9.28 8.27 15.38
C ALA A 183 -9.56 8.45 16.88
N GLY A 184 -9.17 9.61 17.44
CA GLY A 184 -9.36 9.95 18.86
C GLY A 184 -10.71 10.60 19.19
N ILE A 185 -11.56 10.90 18.20
CA ILE A 185 -12.91 11.39 18.45
C ILE A 185 -13.83 10.16 18.55
N PRO A 186 -14.31 9.77 19.75
CA PRO A 186 -15.39 8.80 19.81
C PRO A 186 -16.56 9.38 19.01
N GLU A 187 -17.00 8.65 18.00
CA GLU A 187 -18.15 9.00 17.17
C GLU A 187 -19.39 9.13 18.06
N VAL A 188 -19.64 10.35 18.54
CA VAL A 188 -20.92 10.70 19.14
C VAL A 188 -21.85 10.86 17.95
N ASP A 189 -22.76 9.90 17.76
CA ASP A 189 -23.76 9.97 16.69
C ASP A 189 -24.58 11.27 16.80
N LEU A 190 -24.18 12.30 16.04
CA LEU A 190 -24.83 13.62 16.01
C LEU A 190 -26.25 13.58 15.38
N GLY A 191 -26.68 12.39 14.96
CA GLY A 191 -27.92 12.18 14.23
C GLY A 191 -27.87 12.67 12.78
N ILE A 192 -28.77 12.15 11.95
CA ILE A 192 -28.84 12.50 10.52
C ILE A 192 -29.11 13.99 10.32
N GLY A 193 -29.89 14.63 11.20
CA GLY A 193 -30.20 16.06 11.14
C GLY A 193 -28.97 16.96 11.25
N SER A 194 -28.10 16.72 12.25
CA SER A 194 -26.86 17.50 12.41
C SER A 194 -25.86 17.24 11.27
N ARG A 195 -25.83 16.00 10.76
CA ARG A 195 -25.03 15.67 9.57
C ARG A 195 -25.50 16.48 8.36
N ILE A 196 -26.81 16.56 8.13
CA ILE A 196 -27.38 17.34 7.03
C ILE A 196 -27.08 18.84 7.21
N THR A 197 -27.20 19.41 8.40
CA THR A 197 -26.89 20.85 8.61
C THR A 197 -25.41 21.15 8.33
N ASN A 198 -24.50 20.28 8.77
CA ASN A 198 -23.07 20.45 8.54
C ASN A 198 -22.73 20.34 7.04
N ILE A 199 -23.37 19.41 6.33
CA ILE A 199 -23.23 19.28 4.87
C ILE A 199 -23.72 20.55 4.17
N LEU A 200 -24.88 21.08 4.57
CA LEU A 200 -25.45 22.29 3.95
C LEU A 200 -24.58 23.53 4.22
N GLU A 201 -24.06 23.69 5.44
CA GLU A 201 -23.19 24.82 5.78
C GLU A 201 -21.84 24.76 5.05
N THR A 202 -21.24 23.57 4.97
CA THR A 202 -19.97 23.37 4.26
C THR A 202 -20.15 23.53 2.74
N GLU A 203 -21.26 23.07 2.17
CA GLU A 203 -21.58 23.29 0.76
C GLU A 203 -21.82 24.78 0.46
N LYS A 204 -22.50 25.52 1.35
CA LYS A 204 -22.70 26.97 1.21
C LYS A 204 -21.36 27.72 1.20
N LYS A 205 -20.46 27.44 2.15
CA LYS A 205 -19.13 28.05 2.20
C LYS A 205 -18.27 27.69 0.98
N LYS A 206 -18.35 26.43 0.51
CA LYS A 206 -17.66 25.97 -0.70
C LYS A 206 -18.12 26.73 -1.94
N ARG A 207 -19.43 26.91 -2.13
CA ARG A 207 -19.98 27.71 -3.24
C ARG A 207 -19.53 29.16 -3.16
N PHE A 208 -19.55 29.75 -1.98
CA PHE A 208 -19.08 31.12 -1.77
C PHE A 208 -17.60 31.30 -2.13
N LEU A 209 -16.72 30.37 -1.73
CA LEU A 209 -15.30 30.42 -2.10
C LEU A 209 -15.08 30.28 -3.61
N LEU A 210 -15.85 29.41 -4.27
CA LEU A 210 -15.81 29.29 -5.73
C LEU A 210 -16.28 30.57 -6.41
N GLU A 211 -17.38 31.16 -5.95
CA GLU A 211 -17.90 32.43 -6.46
C GLU A 211 -16.92 33.56 -6.25
N LYS A 212 -16.28 33.64 -5.07
CA LYS A 212 -15.21 34.59 -4.78
C LYS A 212 -14.01 34.42 -5.72
N SER A 213 -13.57 33.17 -5.96
CA SER A 213 -12.47 32.90 -6.90
C SER A 213 -12.82 33.25 -8.35
N ALA A 214 -14.08 33.04 -8.75
CA ALA A 214 -14.59 33.41 -10.08
C ALA A 214 -14.75 34.93 -10.23
N ALA A 215 -15.21 35.62 -9.19
CA ALA A 215 -15.30 37.08 -9.13
C ALA A 215 -13.90 37.70 -9.21
N GLU A 216 -12.93 37.16 -8.48
CA GLU A 216 -11.53 37.59 -8.51
C GLU A 216 -10.90 37.37 -9.90
N ALA A 217 -11.13 36.21 -10.53
CA ALA A 217 -10.66 35.91 -11.88
C ALA A 217 -11.31 36.81 -12.95
N SER A 218 -12.54 37.29 -12.72
CA SER A 218 -13.26 38.21 -13.61
C SER A 218 -13.06 39.69 -13.28
N GLY A 219 -12.29 40.01 -12.22
CA GLY A 219 -12.01 41.38 -11.78
C GLY A 219 -13.20 42.09 -11.10
N LEU A 220 -14.24 41.34 -10.70
CA LEU A 220 -15.38 41.87 -9.95
C LEU A 220 -15.12 41.86 -8.44
N PRO A 221 -15.76 42.77 -7.67
CA PRO A 221 -15.63 42.78 -6.21
C PRO A 221 -16.15 41.46 -5.60
N PRO A 222 -15.50 40.97 -4.53
CA PRO A 222 -15.86 39.69 -3.94
C PRO A 222 -17.29 39.74 -3.36
N PRO A 223 -18.04 38.62 -3.44
CA PRO A 223 -19.36 38.52 -2.82
C PRO A 223 -19.24 38.74 -1.31
N VAL A 224 -20.25 39.35 -0.69
CA VAL A 224 -20.29 39.64 0.76
C VAL A 224 -20.85 38.42 1.49
N GLU A 225 -20.14 37.92 2.52
CA GLU A 225 -20.63 36.83 3.36
C GLU A 225 -21.84 37.32 4.17
N ASP A 226 -23.01 36.71 3.94
CA ASP A 226 -24.23 37.00 4.69
C ASP A 226 -24.22 36.15 5.97
N ASP A 227 -23.45 36.62 6.95
CA ASP A 227 -23.42 36.09 8.30
C ASP A 227 -24.75 36.47 8.97
N GLY A 228 -25.61 35.49 9.21
CA GLY A 228 -26.99 35.68 9.70
C GLY A 228 -27.16 36.36 11.07
N GLU A 229 -26.11 36.95 11.63
CA GLU A 229 -26.10 37.68 12.89
C GLU A 229 -26.60 39.13 12.78
N THR A 230 -26.71 39.69 11.58
CA THR A 230 -27.07 41.10 11.38
C THR A 230 -28.56 41.38 11.22
N LYS A 231 -29.46 40.40 11.43
CA LYS A 231 -30.91 40.69 11.44
C LYS A 231 -31.27 41.44 12.73
N PRO A 232 -31.74 42.70 12.68
CA PRO A 232 -32.11 43.43 13.88
C PRO A 232 -33.26 42.69 14.59
N LYS A 233 -33.03 42.25 15.82
CA LYS A 233 -34.08 41.69 16.68
C LYS A 233 -35.11 42.79 16.92
N TYR A 234 -36.28 42.69 16.28
CA TYR A 234 -37.43 43.54 16.61
C TYR A 234 -37.79 43.31 18.08
N ARG A 235 -37.39 44.24 18.95
CA ARG A 235 -37.81 44.28 20.35
C ARG A 235 -39.32 44.56 20.37
N ARG A 236 -40.14 43.54 20.64
CA ARG A 236 -41.55 43.74 21.02
C ARG A 236 -41.57 44.57 22.30
N ARG A 237 -42.01 45.83 22.21
CA ARG A 237 -42.27 46.66 23.39
C ARG A 237 -43.47 46.07 24.13
N HIS A 238 -43.25 45.53 25.32
CA HIS A 238 -44.33 45.26 26.26
C HIS A 238 -44.78 46.59 26.85
N ASN A 239 -45.98 47.04 26.47
CA ASN A 239 -46.63 48.16 27.13
C ASN A 239 -47.11 47.73 28.51
N HIS A 240 -46.43 48.21 29.54
CA HIS A 240 -46.89 48.11 30.91
C HIS A 240 -47.99 49.17 31.12
N PHE A 241 -49.24 48.80 30.86
CA PHE A 241 -50.36 49.59 31.37
C PHE A 241 -50.40 49.41 32.88
N GLN A 242 -49.96 50.43 33.61
CA GLN A 242 -50.24 50.58 35.02
C GLN A 242 -51.76 50.74 35.17
N ARG A 243 -52.41 49.74 35.75
CA ARG A 243 -53.74 49.90 36.35
C ARG A 243 -53.55 50.58 37.70
N ARG A 244 -54.00 51.83 37.80
CA ARG A 244 -54.56 52.42 39.02
C ARG A 244 -56.05 52.56 38.81
#